data_AF-A0A6I4ZCV9-F1
#
_entry.id   AF-A0A6I4ZCV9-F1
#
_cell.length_a   1.000
_cell.length_b   1.000
_cell.length_c   1.000
_cell.angle_alpha   90.00
_cell.angle_beta   90.00
_cell.angle_gamma   90.00
#
_symmetry.space_group_name_H-M   'P 1'
#
loop_
_entity.id
_entity.type
_entity.pdbx_description
1 polymer ?
#
loop_
_entity_poly.entity_id
_entity_poly.type
_entity_poly.pdbx_seq_one_letter_code
_entity_poly.pdbx_strand_id
1 'polypeptide(L)' 'MIDSLPALYSPTALGVIFVLIWATTSVIVTIPAFATRGTPQLVWFGAAGFILTVEAAVLITLAVLNSQGKVF' A
#
# COMPACT_ATOMS: atom_id res chain seq x y z
N MET A 1 1.77 13.29 -30.37
CA MET A 1 2.75 13.67 -29.32
C MET A 1 2.07 13.66 -27.97
N ILE A 2 1.68 12.47 -27.52
CA ILE A 2 1.48 12.15 -26.09
C ILE A 2 2.68 11.32 -25.57
N ASP A 3 3.71 11.24 -26.43
CA ASP A 3 4.81 10.25 -26.45
C ASP A 3 5.95 10.56 -25.48
N SER A 4 5.66 11.21 -24.35
CA SER A 4 6.66 11.41 -23.31
C SER A 4 6.06 11.39 -21.90
N LEU A 5 5.02 10.56 -21.68
CA LEU A 5 4.63 10.21 -20.32
C LEU A 5 5.78 9.38 -19.72
N PRO A 6 6.39 9.84 -18.62
CA PRO A 6 7.61 9.26 -18.07
C PRO A 6 7.36 7.81 -17.65
N ALA A 7 8.42 7.01 -17.54
CA ALA A 7 8.40 5.61 -17.15
C ALA A 7 7.60 5.30 -15.85
N LEU A 8 7.27 6.32 -15.06
CA LEU A 8 6.40 6.25 -13.88
C LEU A 8 4.95 5.80 -14.16
N TYR A 9 4.42 5.99 -15.38
CA TYR A 9 3.04 5.60 -15.70
C TYR A 9 2.92 4.18 -16.27
N SER A 10 4.00 3.41 -16.32
CA SER A 10 3.89 2.02 -16.73
C SER A 10 3.17 1.20 -15.65
N PRO A 11 2.38 0.18 -16.02
CA PRO A 11 1.71 -0.69 -15.05
C PRO A 11 2.68 -1.37 -14.08
N THR A 12 3.89 -1.70 -14.54
CA THR A 12 4.93 -2.30 -13.71
C THR A 12 5.54 -1.27 -12.76
N ALA A 13 5.77 -0.03 -13.19
CA ALA A 13 6.28 1.03 -12.33
C ALA A 13 5.28 1.37 -11.21
N LEU A 14 3.99 1.47 -11.54
CA LEU A 14 2.94 1.70 -10.55
C LEU A 14 2.82 0.56 -9.55
N GLY A 15 2.94 -0.70 -9.99
CA GLY A 15 2.99 -1.84 -9.09
C GLY A 15 4.13 -1.76 -8.07
N VAL A 16 5.34 -1.41 -8.52
CA VAL A 16 6.49 -1.22 -7.62
C VAL A 16 6.25 -0.06 -6.64
N ILE A 17 5.73 1.06 -7.12
CA ILE A 17 5.40 2.22 -6.27
C ILE A 17 4.38 1.82 -5.19
N PHE A 18 3.33 1.10 -5.55
CA PHE A 18 2.31 0.66 -4.59
C PHE A 18 2.86 -0.30 -3.53
N VAL A 19 3.77 -1.21 -3.92
CA VAL A 19 4.47 -2.08 -2.95
C VAL A 19 5.33 -1.25 -1.99
N LEU A 20 6.04 -0.24 -2.48
CA LEU A 20 6.87 0.64 -1.63
C LEU A 20 6.02 1.46 -0.66
N ILE A 21 4.86 1.97 -1.10
CA ILE A 21 3.91 2.68 -0.24
C ILE A 21 3.42 1.74 0.86
N TRP A 22 2.90 0.56 0.49
CA TRP A 22 2.39 -0.41 1.45
C TRP A 22 3.47 -0.85 2.45
N ALA A 23 4.70 -1.10 1.99
CA ALA A 23 5.81 -1.46 2.86
C ALA A 23 6.14 -0.33 3.85
N THR A 24 6.18 0.91 3.39
CA THR A 24 6.42 2.08 4.26
C THR A 24 5.33 2.24 5.31
N THR A 25 4.06 2.13 4.90
CA THR A 25 2.92 2.19 5.83
C THR A 25 2.98 1.05 6.84
N SER A 26 3.37 -0.16 6.43
CA SER A 26 3.52 -1.32 7.32
C SER A 26 4.51 -1.07 8.45
N VAL A 27 5.64 -0.42 8.14
CA VAL A 27 6.64 -0.08 9.14
C VAL A 27 6.09 0.98 10.09
N ILE A 28 5.51 2.07 9.58
CA ILE A 28 5.06 3.19 10.40
C ILE A 28 3.93 2.78 11.34
N VAL A 29 2.91 2.08 10.81
CA VAL A 29 1.69 1.76 11.55
C VAL A 29 1.94 0.68 12.62
N THR A 30 3.00 -0.12 12.48
CA THR A 30 3.35 -1.14 13.49
C THR A 30 4.24 -0.62 14.61
N ILE A 31 4.80 0.60 14.53
CA ILE A 31 5.64 1.19 15.60
C ILE A 31 4.98 1.14 16.98
N PRO A 32 3.70 1.54 17.17
CA PRO A 32 3.07 1.49 18.48
C PRO A 32 2.92 0.08 19.05
N ALA A 33 2.75 -0.92 18.18
CA ALA A 33 2.69 -2.32 18.59
C ALA A 33 4.04 -2.78 19.18
N PHE A 34 5.16 -2.34 18.59
CA PHE A 34 6.50 -2.63 19.12
C PHE A 34 6.89 -1.76 20.33
N ALA A 35 6.24 -0.60 20.51
CA ALA A 35 6.49 0.30 21.62
C ALA A 35 5.69 -0.04 22.90
N THR A 36 4.70 -0.91 22.81
CA THR A 36 3.81 -1.28 23.93
C THR A 36 3.94 -2.76 24.30
N ARG A 37 3.40 -3.15 25.48
CA ARG A 37 3.41 -4.55 25.95
C ARG A 37 2.03 -4.99 26.44
N GLY A 38 1.73 -6.29 26.35
CA GLY A 38 0.51 -6.89 26.89
C GLY A 38 -0.72 -6.60 26.02
N THR A 39 -1.88 -6.36 26.64
CA THR A 39 -3.13 -6.13 25.91
C THR A 39 -3.08 -4.98 24.89
N PRO A 40 -2.50 -3.80 25.20
CA PRO A 40 -2.38 -2.72 24.22
C PRO A 40 -1.60 -3.12 22.95
N GLN A 41 -0.57 -3.95 23.08
CA GLN A 41 0.21 -4.45 21.95
C GLN A 41 -0.64 -5.30 21.00
N LEU A 42 -1.51 -6.16 21.54
CA LEU A 42 -2.44 -6.96 20.73
C LEU A 42 -3.44 -6.08 19.98
N VAL A 43 -3.96 -5.04 20.64
CA VAL A 43 -4.89 -4.08 20.01
C VAL A 43 -4.19 -3.33 18.87
N TRP A 44 -2.94 -2.91 19.06
CA TRP A 44 -2.17 -2.24 18.01
C TRP A 44 -1.88 -3.15 16.82
N PHE A 45 -1.52 -4.43 17.05
CA PHE A 45 -1.36 -5.37 15.95
C PHE A 45 -2.66 -5.61 15.18
N GLY A 46 -3.79 -5.71 15.89
CA GLY A 46 -5.10 -5.85 15.25
C GLY A 46 -5.46 -4.63 14.39
N ALA A 47 -5.30 -3.42 14.95
CA ALA A 47 -5.57 -2.17 14.24
C ALA A 47 -4.64 -1.99 13.03
N ALA A 48 -3.34 -2.22 13.21
CA ALA A 48 -2.36 -2.15 12.13
C ALA A 48 -2.66 -3.16 11.01
N GLY A 49 -2.97 -4.41 11.37
CA GLY A 49 -3.34 -5.44 10.41
C GLY A 49 -4.58 -5.07 9.60
N PHE A 50 -5.61 -4.51 10.25
CA PHE A 50 -6.81 -4.04 9.55
C PHE A 50 -6.50 -2.93 8.54
N ILE A 51 -5.77 -1.89 8.98
CA ILE A 51 -5.38 -0.76 8.12
C ILE A 51 -4.59 -1.25 6.90
N LEU A 52 -3.57 -2.10 7.13
CA LEU A 52 -2.71 -2.61 6.06
C LEU A 52 -3.44 -3.54 5.08
N THR A 53 -4.43 -4.28 5.56
CA THR A 53 -5.26 -5.14 4.70
C THR A 53 -6.16 -4.29 3.79
N VAL A 54 -6.79 -3.25 4.35
CA VAL A 54 -7.61 -2.31 3.57
C VAL A 54 -6.75 -1.58 2.54
N GLU A 55 -5.59 -1.06 2.93
CA GLU A 55 -4.65 -0.40 2.02
C GLU A 55 -4.21 -1.34 0.89
N ALA A 56 -3.82 -2.58 1.20
CA ALA A 56 -3.44 -3.57 0.19
C ALA A 56 -4.59 -3.81 -0.81
N ALA A 57 -5.82 -3.99 -0.33
CA ALA A 57 -6.99 -4.22 -1.19
C ALA A 57 -7.22 -3.04 -2.14
N VAL A 58 -7.08 -1.80 -1.66
CA VAL A 58 -7.21 -0.58 -2.48
C VAL A 58 -6.11 -0.51 -3.53
N LEU A 59 -4.85 -0.70 -3.14
CA LEU A 59 -3.71 -0.62 -4.06
C LEU A 59 -3.74 -1.70 -5.14
N ILE A 60 -4.11 -2.94 -4.77
CA ILE A 60 -4.31 -4.03 -5.72
C ILE A 60 -5.45 -3.70 -6.69
N THR A 61 -6.58 -3.19 -6.18
CA THR A 61 -7.72 -2.78 -7.02
C THR A 61 -7.30 -1.70 -8.02
N LEU A 62 -6.54 -0.69 -7.58
CA LEU A 62 -6.00 0.36 -8.46
C LEU A 62 -5.05 -0.21 -9.51
N ALA A 63 -4.17 -1.14 -9.13
CA ALA A 63 -3.26 -1.81 -10.07
C ALA A 63 -4.03 -2.61 -11.13
N VAL A 64 -5.08 -3.34 -10.73
CA VAL A 64 -5.94 -4.08 -11.64
C VAL A 64 -6.67 -3.13 -12.59
N LEU A 65 -7.28 -2.06 -12.09
CA LEU A 65 -8.01 -1.10 -12.93
C LEU A 65 -7.10 -0.40 -13.94
N ASN A 66 -5.86 -0.07 -13.53
CA ASN A 66 -4.84 0.47 -14.42
C ASN A 66 -4.40 -0.55 -15.48
N SER A 67 -4.22 -1.83 -15.11
CA SER A 67 -3.90 -2.89 -16.08
C SER A 67 -5.00 -3.12 -17.14
N GLN A 68 -6.24 -2.76 -16.80
CA GLN A 68 -7.39 -2.83 -17.70
C GLN A 68 -7.59 -1.56 -18.54
N GLY A 69 -6.74 -0.53 -18.37
CA GLY A 69 -6.90 0.78 -19.02
C GLY A 69 -8.19 1.50 -18.61
N LYS A 70 -8.75 1.18 -17.44
CA LYS A 70 -9.99 1.80 -16.93
C LYS A 70 -9.72 3.00 -16.04
N VAL A 71 -8.50 3.12 -15.51
CA VAL A 71 -8.06 4.20 -14.63
C VAL A 71 -6.63 4.55 -15.02
N PHE A 72 -6.41 5.82 -15.37
CA PHE A 72 -5.24 6.38 -16.04
C PHE A 72 -5.08 5.93 -17.51
#